data_AF-A0A953E0F0-F1
#
_entry.id   AF-A0A953E0F0-F1
#
_cell.length_a   1.000
_cell.length_b   1.000
_cell.length_c   1.000
_cell.angle_alpha   90.00
_cell.angle_beta   90.00
_cell.angle_gamma   90.00
#
_symmetry.space_group_name_H-M   'P 1'
#
loop_
_entity.id
_entity.type
_entity.pdbx_description
1 polymer ?
#
loop_
_entity_poly.entity_id
_entity_poly.type
_entity_poly.pdbx_seq_one_letter_code
_entity_poly.pdbx_strand_id
1 'polypeptide(L)'
;MRLIAAFSDPWSFLVSQRVDRCQEFARQVSWCMVTVDPHRPLGGIPLDEGTATAVRAQAFAGEMVPEPGIRRPNGGPATAAYAEAEIDGLAAPMRRALFEAIWRDHLTVDDPNVLRLLVARVYAAHPEVFDPHPRSVLGDWSVRLAARRQGLVVSMAGGPLSDEAHRKVRRWQLEWDSLGRPELPVLLAKDGMLTGASVLEFLVELCAPAFVTSETENPGRGGETSGVDSEASESARESALVSA
;
A
#
# COMPACT_ATOMS: atom_id res chain seq x y z
N MET A 1 -1.40 9.81 17.82
CA MET A 1 -2.71 9.73 17.13
C MET A 1 -2.96 8.30 16.73
N ARG A 2 -4.21 7.89 16.49
CA ARG A 2 -4.51 6.53 16.03
C ARG A 2 -5.29 6.56 14.73
N LEU A 3 -4.89 5.73 13.78
CA LEU A 3 -5.51 5.64 12.46
C LEU A 3 -6.04 4.23 12.25
N ILE A 4 -7.36 4.11 12.13
CA ILE A 4 -8.04 2.86 11.81
C ILE A 4 -8.24 2.81 10.31
N ALA A 5 -7.84 1.71 9.69
CA ALA A 5 -7.83 1.53 8.25
C ALA A 5 -8.09 0.07 7.87
N ALA A 6 -8.40 -0.19 6.62
CA ALA A 6 -8.53 -1.55 6.11
C ALA A 6 -7.74 -1.74 4.81
N PHE A 7 -7.13 -2.92 4.65
CA PHE A 7 -6.40 -3.24 3.42
C PHE A 7 -7.31 -3.36 2.20
N SER A 8 -8.58 -3.72 2.40
CA SER A 8 -9.59 -3.81 1.35
C SER A 8 -10.26 -2.47 1.02
N ASP A 9 -9.87 -1.39 1.68
CA ASP A 9 -10.45 -0.05 1.51
C ASP A 9 -9.53 0.86 0.68
N PRO A 10 -10.00 1.42 -0.45
CA PRO A 10 -9.18 2.25 -1.32
C PRO A 10 -8.83 3.63 -0.73
N TRP A 11 -9.68 4.18 0.14
CA TRP A 11 -9.40 5.44 0.83
C TRP A 11 -8.24 5.29 1.83
N SER A 12 -8.23 4.19 2.57
CA SER A 12 -7.13 3.78 3.46
C SER A 12 -5.80 3.65 2.71
N PHE A 13 -5.83 3.21 1.43
CA PHE A 13 -4.63 3.15 0.61
C PHE A 13 -4.07 4.54 0.29
N LEU A 14 -4.91 5.49 -0.13
CA LEU A 14 -4.47 6.88 -0.33
C LEU A 14 -3.92 7.49 0.96
N VAL A 15 -4.59 7.28 2.09
CA VAL A 15 -4.08 7.74 3.39
C VAL A 15 -2.72 7.13 3.70
N SER A 16 -2.49 5.84 3.42
CA SER A 16 -1.16 5.23 3.62
C SER A 16 -0.07 5.92 2.80
N GLN A 17 -0.35 6.28 1.54
CA GLN A 17 0.61 7.00 0.70
C GLN A 17 0.94 8.39 1.26
N ARG A 18 -0.08 9.13 1.73
CA ARG A 18 0.12 10.47 2.32
C ARG A 18 0.87 10.44 3.63
N VAL A 19 0.54 9.48 4.49
CA VAL A 19 1.28 9.28 5.74
C VAL A 19 2.74 8.98 5.46
N ASP A 20 3.05 8.15 4.46
CA ASP A 20 4.44 7.86 4.09
C ASP A 20 5.21 9.08 3.58
N ARG A 21 4.55 10.02 2.88
CA ARG A 21 5.15 11.30 2.48
C ARG A 21 5.37 12.25 3.67
N CYS A 22 4.56 12.12 4.71
CA CYS A 22 4.59 12.96 5.88
C CYS A 22 5.34 12.31 7.05
N GLN A 23 6.68 12.26 6.94
CA GLN A 23 7.53 11.50 7.86
C GLN A 23 7.29 11.80 9.35
N GLU A 24 7.05 13.07 9.70
CA GLU A 24 6.80 13.46 11.08
C GLU A 24 5.48 12.90 11.60
N PHE A 25 4.41 13.01 10.81
CA PHE A 25 3.13 12.40 11.15
C PHE A 25 3.22 10.86 11.22
N ALA A 26 3.97 10.25 10.29
CA ALA A 26 4.17 8.80 10.25
C ALA A 26 4.74 8.25 11.57
N ARG A 27 5.59 9.02 12.27
CA ARG A 27 6.15 8.64 13.57
C ARG A 27 5.17 8.78 14.74
N GLN A 28 4.14 9.61 14.59
CA GLN A 28 3.20 9.94 15.66
C GLN A 28 1.88 9.14 15.57
N VAL A 29 1.68 8.40 14.48
CA VAL A 29 0.44 7.66 14.22
C VAL A 29 0.62 6.17 14.48
N SER A 30 -0.23 5.62 15.34
CA SER A 30 -0.40 4.17 15.51
C SER A 30 -1.49 3.71 14.57
N TRP A 31 -1.19 2.71 13.75
CA TRP A 31 -2.16 2.12 12.82
C TRP A 31 -2.94 1.00 13.50
N CYS A 32 -4.19 0.83 13.12
CA CYS A 32 -5.10 -0.22 13.58
C CYS A 32 -5.81 -0.78 12.35
N MET A 33 -5.35 -1.94 11.88
CA MET A 33 -5.93 -2.54 10.68
C MET A 33 -7.15 -3.38 11.05
N VAL A 34 -8.27 -3.13 10.37
CA VAL A 34 -9.54 -3.83 10.60
C VAL A 34 -9.99 -4.58 9.34
N THR A 35 -10.86 -5.57 9.55
CA THR A 35 -11.48 -6.30 8.44
C THR A 35 -12.93 -5.85 8.31
N VAL A 36 -13.23 -5.12 7.23
CA VAL A 36 -14.57 -4.54 6.99
C VAL A 36 -15.64 -5.63 6.89
N ASP A 37 -15.33 -6.70 6.14
CA ASP A 37 -16.22 -7.83 5.92
C ASP A 37 -15.42 -9.14 6.06
N PRO A 38 -15.48 -9.80 7.23
CA PRO A 38 -14.76 -11.05 7.45
C PRO A 38 -15.32 -12.22 6.66
N HIS A 39 -16.55 -12.11 6.14
CA HIS A 39 -17.22 -13.16 5.35
C HIS A 39 -17.02 -12.97 3.85
N ARG A 40 -16.22 -11.98 3.44
CA ARG A 40 -15.89 -11.75 2.04
C ARG A 40 -15.31 -13.01 1.40
N PRO A 41 -15.84 -13.43 0.23
CA PRO A 41 -15.32 -14.60 -0.48
C PRO A 41 -13.83 -14.49 -0.79
N LEU A 42 -13.15 -15.64 -0.81
CA LEU A 42 -11.79 -15.74 -1.32
C LEU A 42 -11.75 -15.30 -2.79
N GLY A 43 -10.69 -14.58 -3.15
CA GLY A 43 -10.55 -13.96 -4.45
C GLY A 43 -11.27 -12.61 -4.55
N GLY A 44 -11.90 -12.11 -3.49
CA GLY A 44 -12.38 -10.74 -3.39
C GLY A 44 -13.60 -10.38 -4.26
N ILE A 45 -14.02 -9.11 -4.15
CA ILE A 45 -15.14 -8.53 -4.89
C ILE A 45 -14.63 -7.33 -5.70
N PRO A 46 -15.02 -7.15 -6.96
CA PRO A 46 -14.64 -5.97 -7.74
C PRO A 46 -14.90 -4.65 -7.00
N LEU A 47 -13.98 -3.71 -7.15
CA LEU A 47 -14.17 -2.33 -6.76
C LEU A 47 -15.16 -1.68 -7.74
N ASP A 48 -16.18 -1.02 -7.19
CA ASP A 48 -17.17 -0.31 -7.98
C ASP A 48 -16.57 0.97 -8.61
N GLU A 49 -17.07 1.31 -9.80
CA GLU A 49 -16.58 2.43 -10.59
C GLU A 49 -16.77 3.79 -9.89
N GLY A 50 -17.86 3.94 -9.14
CA GLY A 50 -18.16 5.15 -8.37
C GLY A 50 -17.10 5.41 -7.31
N THR A 51 -16.78 4.41 -6.50
CA THR A 51 -15.73 4.51 -5.47
C THR A 51 -14.36 4.74 -6.10
N ALA A 52 -14.00 4.01 -7.16
CA ALA A 52 -12.72 4.22 -7.86
C ALA A 52 -12.59 5.66 -8.40
N THR A 53 -13.68 6.20 -8.96
CA THR A 53 -13.72 7.58 -9.48
C THR A 53 -13.60 8.61 -8.35
N ALA A 54 -14.31 8.41 -7.25
CA ALA A 54 -14.24 9.31 -6.09
C ALA A 54 -12.85 9.35 -5.45
N VAL A 55 -12.22 8.17 -5.28
CA VAL A 55 -10.85 8.05 -4.78
C VAL A 55 -9.86 8.73 -5.72
N ARG A 56 -10.00 8.51 -7.04
CA ARG A 56 -9.14 9.16 -8.04
C ARG A 56 -9.26 10.68 -8.02
N ALA A 57 -10.47 11.21 -7.87
CA ALA A 57 -10.71 12.65 -7.80
C ALA A 57 -10.03 13.32 -6.60
N GLN A 58 -9.73 12.55 -5.55
CA GLN A 58 -9.07 13.03 -4.34
C GLN A 58 -7.55 12.85 -4.36
N ALA A 59 -7.00 12.10 -5.31
CA ALA A 59 -5.57 11.78 -5.35
C ALA A 59 -4.72 12.93 -5.89
N PHE A 60 -3.52 13.09 -5.33
CA PHE A 60 -2.51 14.03 -5.84
C PHE A 60 -1.70 13.45 -6.99
N ALA A 61 -0.99 14.32 -7.70
CA ALA A 61 0.02 13.92 -8.67
C ALA A 61 1.02 12.94 -8.03
N GLY A 62 1.31 11.86 -8.76
CA GLY A 62 2.20 10.79 -8.32
C GLY A 62 1.64 9.86 -7.23
N GLU A 63 0.41 10.08 -6.73
CA GLU A 63 -0.29 9.06 -5.93
C GLU A 63 -0.83 7.98 -6.86
N MET A 64 -0.70 6.72 -6.42
CA MET A 64 -1.33 5.61 -7.10
C MET A 64 -2.81 5.57 -6.74
N VAL A 65 -3.64 5.40 -7.75
CA VAL A 65 -5.10 5.31 -7.60
C VAL A 65 -5.57 3.92 -7.98
N PRO A 66 -6.50 3.32 -7.22
CA PRO A 66 -7.15 2.09 -7.63
C PRO A 66 -7.87 2.24 -8.96
N GLU A 67 -7.65 1.29 -9.87
CA GLU A 67 -8.45 1.15 -11.09
C GLU A 67 -9.83 0.52 -10.78
N PRO A 68 -10.89 0.90 -11.50
CA PRO A 68 -12.17 0.22 -11.44
C PRO A 68 -12.02 -1.28 -11.74
N GLY A 69 -12.81 -2.13 -11.07
CA GLY A 69 -12.80 -3.57 -11.34
C GLY A 69 -11.69 -4.36 -10.64
N ILE A 70 -10.66 -3.71 -10.07
CA ILE A 70 -9.68 -4.39 -9.21
C ILE A 70 -10.42 -5.11 -8.08
N ARG A 71 -10.00 -6.33 -7.77
CA ARG A 71 -10.63 -7.12 -6.71
C ARG A 71 -10.18 -6.65 -5.33
N ARG A 72 -11.15 -6.29 -4.50
CA ARG A 72 -10.97 -6.03 -3.06
C ARG A 72 -10.91 -7.36 -2.32
N PRO A 73 -9.76 -7.77 -1.78
CA PRO A 73 -9.60 -9.08 -1.13
C PRO A 73 -10.36 -9.12 0.20
N ASN A 74 -10.49 -10.32 0.76
CA ASN A 74 -10.75 -10.44 2.20
C ASN A 74 -9.55 -9.86 2.97
N GLY A 75 -9.78 -8.82 3.77
CA GLY A 75 -8.71 -8.12 4.49
C GLY A 75 -8.12 -8.87 5.70
N GLY A 76 -8.74 -10.00 6.11
CA GLY A 76 -8.34 -10.76 7.29
C GLY A 76 -6.88 -11.25 7.26
N PRO A 77 -6.47 -12.02 6.23
CA PRO A 77 -5.08 -12.47 6.08
C PRO A 77 -4.06 -11.35 6.08
N ALA A 78 -4.31 -10.26 5.36
CA ALA A 78 -3.44 -9.09 5.34
C ALA A 78 -3.35 -8.41 6.72
N THR A 79 -4.48 -8.29 7.42
CA THR A 79 -4.56 -7.74 8.78
C THR A 79 -3.77 -8.59 9.77
N ALA A 80 -3.86 -9.92 9.66
CA ALA A 80 -3.10 -10.84 10.48
C ALA A 80 -1.59 -10.73 10.22
N ALA A 81 -1.16 -10.74 8.94
CA ALA A 81 0.24 -10.56 8.58
C ALA A 81 0.81 -9.23 9.07
N TYR A 82 0.02 -8.16 8.98
CA TYR A 82 0.38 -6.85 9.50
C TYR A 82 0.57 -6.84 11.03
N ALA A 83 -0.38 -7.40 11.78
CA ALA A 83 -0.29 -7.48 13.25
C ALA A 83 0.96 -8.23 13.71
N GLU A 84 1.30 -9.29 13.00
CA GLU A 84 2.50 -10.10 13.24
C GLU A 84 3.78 -9.34 12.93
N ALA A 85 3.83 -8.65 11.79
CA ALA A 85 4.96 -7.80 11.41
C ALA A 85 5.15 -6.63 12.37
N GLU A 86 4.08 -6.05 12.91
CA GLU A 86 4.17 -4.97 13.90
C GLU A 86 4.85 -5.43 15.20
N ILE A 87 4.60 -6.65 15.66
CA ILE A 87 5.28 -7.22 16.84
C ILE A 87 6.79 -7.31 16.60
N ASP A 88 7.17 -7.58 15.35
CA ASP A 88 8.57 -7.69 14.92
C ASP A 88 9.17 -6.33 14.48
N GLY A 89 8.45 -5.21 14.68
CA GLY A 89 8.92 -3.86 14.35
C GLY A 89 8.82 -3.47 12.87
N LEU A 90 8.20 -4.31 12.04
CA LEU A 90 8.06 -4.14 10.59
C LEU A 90 6.69 -3.62 10.14
N ALA A 91 6.01 -2.86 11.00
CA ALA A 91 4.67 -2.35 10.72
C ALA A 91 4.62 -1.52 9.42
N ALA A 92 5.42 -0.47 9.32
CA ALA A 92 5.43 0.42 8.16
C ALA A 92 5.78 -0.30 6.83
N PRO A 93 6.88 -1.06 6.73
CA PRO A 93 7.22 -1.76 5.49
C PRO A 93 6.18 -2.83 5.12
N MET A 94 5.64 -3.57 6.09
CA MET A 94 4.58 -4.55 5.81
C MET A 94 3.28 -3.89 5.33
N ARG A 95 2.87 -2.77 5.96
CA ARG A 95 1.67 -2.02 5.54
C ARG A 95 1.79 -1.57 4.09
N ARG A 96 2.92 -0.96 3.73
CA ARG A 96 3.18 -0.48 2.37
C ARG A 96 3.17 -1.64 1.37
N ALA A 97 3.88 -2.72 1.67
CA ALA A 97 3.94 -3.90 0.81
C ALA A 97 2.56 -4.53 0.57
N LEU A 98 1.72 -4.65 1.61
CA LEU A 98 0.37 -5.19 1.50
C LEU A 98 -0.55 -4.30 0.66
N PHE A 99 -0.53 -2.98 0.90
CA PHE A 99 -1.32 -2.06 0.10
C PHE A 99 -0.88 -2.04 -1.36
N GLU A 100 0.42 -1.99 -1.63
CA GLU A 100 0.94 -2.04 -3.00
C GLU A 100 0.58 -3.35 -3.69
N ALA A 101 0.74 -4.48 -3.01
CA ALA A 101 0.36 -5.79 -3.54
C ALA A 101 -1.11 -5.81 -3.98
N ILE A 102 -2.02 -5.25 -3.18
CA ILE A 102 -3.46 -5.24 -3.50
C ILE A 102 -3.77 -4.24 -4.63
N TRP A 103 -3.34 -2.99 -4.49
CA TRP A 103 -3.87 -1.89 -5.29
C TRP A 103 -3.03 -1.55 -6.51
N ARG A 104 -1.71 -1.78 -6.45
CA ARG A 104 -0.80 -1.59 -7.59
C ARG A 104 -0.62 -2.88 -8.38
N ASP A 105 -0.31 -3.97 -7.68
CA ASP A 105 0.08 -5.22 -8.32
C ASP A 105 -1.09 -6.20 -8.50
N HIS A 106 -2.28 -5.83 -8.03
CA HIS A 106 -3.55 -6.59 -8.15
C HIS A 106 -3.46 -8.04 -7.63
N LEU A 107 -2.64 -8.25 -6.61
CA LEU A 107 -2.40 -9.56 -6.01
C LEU A 107 -3.51 -9.94 -5.04
N THR A 108 -3.89 -11.22 -5.11
CA THR A 108 -4.85 -11.89 -4.23
C THR A 108 -4.19 -12.21 -2.88
N VAL A 109 -4.00 -11.21 -2.02
CA VAL A 109 -3.30 -11.38 -0.72
C VAL A 109 -4.08 -12.20 0.31
N ASP A 110 -5.31 -12.60 0.00
CA ASP A 110 -6.08 -13.61 0.74
C ASP A 110 -5.71 -15.05 0.35
N ASP A 111 -4.91 -15.26 -0.71
CA ASP A 111 -4.20 -16.52 -0.95
C ASP A 111 -2.96 -16.60 -0.02
N PRO A 112 -2.89 -17.60 0.88
CA PRO A 112 -1.75 -17.77 1.78
C PRO A 112 -0.39 -17.89 1.08
N ASN A 113 -0.32 -18.42 -0.15
CA ASN A 113 0.93 -18.56 -0.89
C ASN A 113 1.44 -17.21 -1.42
N VAL A 114 0.54 -16.39 -1.97
CA VAL A 114 0.85 -15.02 -2.42
C VAL A 114 1.32 -14.20 -1.23
N LEU A 115 0.58 -14.26 -0.12
CA LEU A 115 0.91 -13.54 1.10
C LEU A 115 2.25 -14.02 1.69
N ARG A 116 2.52 -15.33 1.69
CA ARG A 116 3.79 -15.90 2.15
C ARG A 116 4.98 -15.35 1.37
N LEU A 117 4.89 -15.30 0.03
CA LEU A 117 5.97 -14.76 -0.81
C LEU A 117 6.20 -13.27 -0.56
N LEU A 118 5.12 -12.49 -0.42
CA LEU A 118 5.19 -11.07 -0.11
C LEU A 118 5.88 -10.84 1.25
N VAL A 119 5.44 -11.56 2.27
CA VAL A 119 5.99 -11.46 3.62
C VAL A 119 7.45 -11.87 3.63
N ALA A 120 7.81 -12.98 3.00
CA ALA A 120 9.21 -13.42 2.90
C ALA A 120 10.09 -12.32 2.28
N ARG A 121 9.59 -11.62 1.25
CA ARG A 121 10.30 -10.50 0.63
C ARG A 121 10.48 -9.31 1.58
N VAL A 122 9.45 -8.93 2.33
CA VAL A 122 9.55 -7.86 3.33
C VAL A 122 10.60 -8.22 4.38
N TYR A 123 10.53 -9.40 4.98
CA TYR A 123 11.52 -9.82 5.99
C TYR A 123 12.93 -9.96 5.41
N ALA A 124 13.09 -10.42 4.17
CA ALA A 124 14.40 -10.50 3.52
C ALA A 124 15.04 -9.12 3.32
N ALA A 125 14.24 -8.07 3.11
CA ALA A 125 14.70 -6.69 3.03
C ALA A 125 15.06 -6.07 4.39
N HIS A 126 14.71 -6.75 5.49
CA HIS A 126 14.90 -6.30 6.88
C HIS A 126 15.64 -7.35 7.72
N PRO A 127 16.90 -7.67 7.37
CA PRO A 127 17.67 -8.72 8.04
C PRO A 127 17.95 -8.42 9.52
N GLU A 128 17.88 -7.15 9.94
CA GLU A 128 18.11 -6.68 11.31
C GLU A 128 17.13 -7.25 12.34
N VAL A 129 15.98 -7.77 11.89
CA VAL A 129 14.98 -8.43 12.75
C VAL A 129 15.45 -9.81 13.22
N PHE A 130 16.43 -10.39 12.52
CA PHE A 130 16.91 -11.73 12.78
C PHE A 130 18.24 -11.76 13.53
N ASP A 131 18.53 -12.89 14.18
CA ASP A 131 19.88 -13.14 14.70
C ASP A 131 20.86 -13.29 13.52
N PRO A 132 21.97 -12.53 13.48
CA PRO A 132 23.00 -12.66 12.44
C PRO A 132 23.76 -13.99 12.49
N HIS A 133 23.73 -14.71 13.62
CA HIS A 133 24.42 -15.99 13.80
C HIS A 133 23.44 -17.10 14.20
N PRO A 134 22.51 -17.49 13.30
CA PRO A 134 21.55 -18.54 13.62
C PRO A 134 22.32 -19.84 13.89
N ARG A 135 22.18 -20.40 15.10
CA ARG A 135 22.97 -21.59 15.51
C ARG A 135 22.54 -22.87 14.78
N SER A 136 21.45 -22.83 14.01
CA SER A 136 21.00 -23.87 13.08
C SER A 136 19.94 -23.31 12.12
N VAL A 137 19.48 -24.10 11.13
CA VAL A 137 18.29 -23.79 10.31
C VAL A 137 17.01 -23.70 11.17
N LEU A 138 17.04 -24.30 12.37
CA LEU A 138 16.07 -24.17 13.47
C LEU A 138 16.47 -23.08 14.50
N GLY A 139 17.53 -22.32 14.22
CA GLY A 139 18.38 -21.68 15.23
C GLY A 139 18.35 -20.16 15.27
N ASP A 140 17.24 -19.54 14.87
CA ASP A 140 16.81 -18.36 15.61
C ASP A 140 16.39 -18.84 17.02
N TRP A 141 16.70 -18.09 18.08
CA TRP A 141 16.24 -18.42 19.45
C TRP A 141 14.71 -18.56 19.56
N SER A 142 13.99 -18.09 18.56
CA SER A 142 12.54 -18.14 18.45
C SER A 142 12.13 -18.87 17.18
N VAL A 143 11.42 -20.00 17.34
CA VAL A 143 10.72 -20.73 16.25
C VAL A 143 9.87 -19.79 15.40
N ARG A 144 9.36 -18.71 16.00
CA ARG A 144 8.64 -17.64 15.32
C ARG A 144 9.48 -17.00 14.22
N LEU A 145 10.71 -16.57 14.52
CA LEU A 145 11.58 -15.87 13.57
C LEU A 145 12.05 -16.80 12.44
N ALA A 146 12.34 -18.06 12.74
CA ALA A 146 12.62 -19.06 11.69
C ALA A 146 11.44 -19.21 10.71
N ALA A 147 10.20 -19.20 11.21
CA ALA A 147 9.00 -19.21 10.36
C ALA A 147 8.88 -17.92 9.52
N ARG A 148 9.18 -16.74 10.08
CA ARG A 148 9.17 -15.45 9.36
C ARG A 148 10.08 -15.44 8.14
N ARG A 149 11.28 -16.03 8.23
CA ARG A 149 12.22 -16.15 7.08
C ARG A 149 11.59 -16.85 5.88
N GLN A 150 10.66 -17.76 6.14
CA GLN A 150 9.93 -18.48 5.10
C GLN A 150 8.61 -17.80 4.72
N GLY A 151 8.31 -16.62 5.24
CA GLY A 151 7.06 -15.90 5.01
C GLY A 151 5.86 -16.42 5.82
N LEU A 152 6.09 -17.31 6.78
CA LEU A 152 5.01 -17.92 7.56
C LEU A 152 4.62 -16.98 8.71
N VAL A 153 3.57 -16.18 8.47
CA VAL A 153 3.01 -15.24 9.45
C VAL A 153 1.52 -15.37 9.65
N VAL A 154 0.85 -16.09 8.76
CA VAL A 154 -0.57 -16.40 8.87
C VAL A 154 -0.76 -17.92 8.86
N SER A 155 -1.80 -18.37 9.55
CA SER A 155 -2.29 -19.74 9.42
C SER A 155 -2.90 -19.98 8.04
N MET A 156 -3.11 -21.24 7.67
CA MET A 156 -3.86 -21.58 6.46
C MET A 156 -5.31 -21.08 6.48
N ALA A 157 -5.86 -20.78 7.66
CA ALA A 157 -7.16 -20.17 7.83
C ALA A 157 -7.14 -18.63 7.70
N GLY A 158 -5.97 -18.03 7.44
CA GLY A 158 -5.82 -16.58 7.29
C GLY A 158 -5.75 -15.79 8.60
N GLY A 159 -5.79 -16.47 9.76
CA GLY A 159 -5.62 -15.84 11.07
C GLY A 159 -4.14 -15.67 11.46
N PRO A 160 -3.84 -14.84 12.47
CA PRO A 160 -2.49 -14.72 13.03
C PRO A 160 -1.94 -16.07 13.55
N LEU A 161 -0.63 -16.16 13.73
CA LEU A 161 0.04 -17.35 14.29
C LEU A 161 0.33 -17.22 15.80
N SER A 162 0.39 -15.99 16.32
CA SER A 162 0.69 -15.70 17.72
C SER A 162 -0.53 -15.19 18.49
N ASP A 163 -0.60 -15.54 19.77
CA ASP A 163 -1.65 -15.05 20.69
C ASP A 163 -1.61 -13.52 20.83
N GLU A 164 -0.42 -12.92 20.76
CA GLU A 164 -0.26 -11.48 20.80
C GLU A 164 -0.90 -10.81 19.58
N ALA A 165 -0.64 -11.30 18.37
CA ALA A 165 -1.26 -10.78 17.17
C ALA A 165 -2.78 -11.03 17.16
N HIS A 166 -3.25 -12.19 17.63
CA HIS A 166 -4.68 -12.46 17.81
C HIS A 166 -5.35 -11.43 18.74
N ARG A 167 -4.76 -11.15 19.90
CA ARG A 167 -5.29 -10.14 20.83
C ARG A 167 -5.27 -8.75 20.23
N LYS A 168 -4.24 -8.42 19.44
CA LYS A 168 -4.08 -7.13 18.76
C LYS A 168 -5.17 -6.93 17.71
N VAL A 169 -5.35 -7.87 16.78
CA VAL A 169 -6.42 -7.83 15.76
C VAL A 169 -7.79 -7.74 16.41
N ARG A 170 -8.06 -8.54 17.44
CA ARG A 170 -9.34 -8.47 18.18
C ARG A 170 -9.56 -7.10 18.81
N ARG A 171 -8.53 -6.51 19.40
CA ARG A 171 -8.61 -5.17 20.03
C ARG A 171 -8.92 -4.10 18.99
N TRP A 172 -8.25 -4.11 17.83
CA TRP A 172 -8.53 -3.17 16.75
C TRP A 172 -9.96 -3.27 16.25
N GLN A 173 -10.44 -4.50 16.04
CA GLN A 173 -11.81 -4.73 15.63
C GLN A 173 -12.82 -4.21 16.67
N LEU A 174 -12.60 -4.53 17.95
CA LEU A 174 -13.45 -4.05 19.05
C LEU A 174 -13.43 -2.52 19.17
N GLU A 175 -12.28 -1.89 18.94
CA GLU A 175 -12.16 -0.43 18.96
C GLU A 175 -13.01 0.20 17.85
N TRP A 176 -12.86 -0.26 16.61
CA TRP A 176 -13.69 0.23 15.49
C TRP A 176 -15.18 -0.07 15.69
N ASP A 177 -15.52 -1.25 16.21
CA ASP A 177 -16.90 -1.62 16.55
C ASP A 177 -17.48 -0.69 17.64
N SER A 178 -16.68 -0.33 18.65
CA SER A 178 -17.11 0.56 19.75
C SER A 178 -17.40 1.99 19.29
N LEU A 179 -16.82 2.40 18.16
CA LEU A 179 -17.08 3.69 17.52
C LEU A 179 -18.34 3.66 16.63
N GLY A 180 -19.02 2.52 16.54
CA GLY A 180 -20.19 2.35 15.68
C GLY A 180 -19.84 2.06 14.21
N ARG A 181 -18.63 1.54 13.93
CA ARG A 181 -18.12 1.24 12.58
C ARG A 181 -18.21 2.45 11.62
N PRO A 182 -17.59 3.59 11.98
CA PRO A 182 -17.54 4.74 11.09
C PRO A 182 -16.85 4.40 9.76
N GLU A 183 -17.13 5.22 8.74
CA GLU A 183 -16.50 5.13 7.42
C GLU A 183 -14.97 5.21 7.53
N LEU A 184 -14.28 4.30 6.84
CA LEU A 184 -12.82 4.24 6.82
C LEU A 184 -12.25 5.20 5.76
N PRO A 185 -11.01 5.68 5.96
CA PRO A 185 -10.19 5.55 7.17
C PRO A 185 -10.70 6.45 8.30
N VAL A 186 -10.32 6.14 9.55
CA VAL A 186 -10.73 6.91 10.74
C VAL A 186 -9.49 7.39 11.48
N LEU A 187 -9.37 8.70 11.68
CA LEU A 187 -8.32 9.29 12.50
C LEU A 187 -8.89 9.72 13.86
N LEU A 188 -8.37 9.10 14.92
CA LEU A 188 -8.61 9.50 16.31
C LEU A 188 -7.50 10.44 16.76
N ALA A 189 -7.84 11.73 16.83
CA ALA A 189 -6.99 12.80 17.35
C ALA A 189 -7.41 13.17 18.78
N LYS A 190 -6.67 14.08 19.42
CA LYS A 190 -7.03 14.58 20.76
C LYS A 190 -8.34 15.38 20.74
N ASP A 191 -8.56 16.11 19.64
CA ASP A 191 -9.64 17.09 19.52
C ASP A 191 -10.91 16.51 18.86
N GLY A 192 -10.87 15.23 18.46
CA GLY A 192 -12.02 14.57 17.85
C GLY A 192 -11.65 13.40 16.94
N MET A 193 -12.64 13.00 16.15
CA MET A 193 -12.57 11.91 15.19
C MET A 193 -12.85 12.46 13.79
N LEU A 194 -11.99 12.12 12.83
CA LEU A 194 -12.20 12.35 11.40
C LEU A 194 -12.41 11.02 10.69
N THR A 195 -13.22 11.01 9.64
CA THR A 195 -13.60 9.79 8.88
C THR A 195 -13.52 10.02 7.39
N GLY A 196 -13.30 8.95 6.61
CA GLY A 196 -13.35 8.97 5.15
C GLY A 196 -12.42 10.03 4.53
N ALA A 197 -12.96 10.80 3.59
CA ALA A 197 -12.22 11.83 2.87
C ALA A 197 -11.70 12.98 3.77
N SER A 198 -12.35 13.29 4.90
CA SER A 198 -11.88 14.35 5.80
C SER A 198 -10.52 14.01 6.45
N VAL A 199 -10.17 12.72 6.56
CA VAL A 199 -8.81 12.33 6.99
C VAL A 199 -7.77 12.73 5.94
N LEU A 200 -8.10 12.60 4.65
CA LEU A 200 -7.21 12.98 3.56
C LEU A 200 -6.96 14.48 3.54
N GLU A 201 -8.01 15.29 3.71
CA GLU A 201 -7.94 16.77 3.79
C GLU A 201 -7.05 17.21 4.95
N PHE A 202 -7.26 16.64 6.14
CA PHE A 202 -6.43 16.90 7.31
C PHE A 202 -4.94 16.60 7.06
N LEU A 203 -4.62 15.50 6.36
CA LEU A 203 -3.24 15.17 6.01
C LEU A 203 -2.63 16.16 5.01
N VAL A 204 -3.43 16.77 4.13
CA VAL A 204 -2.95 17.84 3.25
C VAL A 204 -2.49 19.04 4.08
N GLU A 205 -3.35 19.49 4.98
CA GLU A 205 -3.08 20.66 5.82
C GLU A 205 -1.85 20.43 6.72
N LEU A 206 -1.77 19.25 7.32
CA LEU A 206 -0.69 18.89 8.23
C LEU A 206 0.66 18.74 7.53
N CYS A 207 0.65 18.31 6.27
CA CYS A 207 1.84 17.94 5.52
C CYS A 207 2.10 18.85 4.33
N ALA A 208 1.47 20.04 4.30
CA ALA A 208 1.60 21.04 3.23
C ALA A 208 3.04 21.28 2.75
N PRO A 209 4.10 21.32 3.60
CA PRO A 209 5.47 21.48 3.13
C PRO A 209 5.96 20.33 2.23
N ALA A 210 5.46 19.11 2.44
CA ALA A 210 5.86 17.92 1.70
C ALA A 210 5.13 17.75 0.36
N PHE A 211 4.01 18.43 0.16
CA PHE A 211 3.21 18.35 -1.07
C PHE A 211 3.51 19.47 -2.08
N VAL A 212 4.09 20.59 -1.66
CA VAL A 212 4.46 21.72 -2.54
C VAL A 212 5.72 21.43 -3.37
N THR A 213 6.65 20.62 -2.85
CA THR A 213 7.95 20.35 -3.50
C THR A 213 7.87 19.48 -4.76
N SER A 214 6.76 18.78 -5.03
CA SER A 214 6.63 17.93 -6.21
C SER A 214 6.22 18.66 -7.50
N GLU A 215 5.81 19.94 -7.42
CA GLU A 215 5.38 20.70 -8.62
C GLU A 215 6.51 21.52 -9.27
N THR A 216 7.62 21.77 -8.57
CA THR A 216 8.67 22.69 -9.05
C THR A 216 9.89 22.04 -9.72
N GLU A 217 10.03 20.71 -9.72
CA GLU A 217 11.07 20.04 -10.50
C GLU A 217 10.60 19.72 -11.92
N ASN A 218 10.40 20.77 -12.71
CA ASN A 218 10.47 20.65 -14.17
C ASN A 218 11.40 21.74 -14.74
N PRO A 219 12.74 21.55 -14.68
CA PRO A 219 13.68 22.42 -15.39
C PRO A 219 13.77 21.91 -16.83
N GLY A 220 12.73 22.14 -17.63
CA GLY A 220 12.61 21.55 -18.96
C GLY A 220 11.77 22.33 -19.95
N ARG A 221 11.64 23.66 -19.77
CA ARG A 221 11.03 24.50 -20.81
C ARG A 221 11.59 25.91 -20.79
N GLY A 222 12.65 26.08 -21.57
CA GLY A 222 13.22 27.34 -22.02
C GLY A 222 14.47 26.99 -22.82
N GLY A 223 14.63 27.33 -24.09
CA GLY A 223 13.81 28.09 -25.01
C GLY A 223 14.68 28.31 -26.25
N GLU A 224 14.05 28.30 -27.43
CA GLU A 224 14.41 29.08 -28.63
C GLU A 224 15.77 28.74 -29.30
N THR A 225 15.97 28.78 -30.62
CA THR A 225 15.47 29.70 -31.66
C THR A 225 15.48 29.06 -33.05
N SER A 226 14.59 29.57 -33.91
CA SER A 226 14.70 29.78 -35.38
C SER A 226 16.10 29.64 -36.00
N GLY A 227 16.30 29.24 -37.26
CA GLY A 227 15.45 29.18 -38.44
C GLY A 227 16.35 29.19 -39.69
N VAL A 228 15.72 29.38 -40.86
CA VAL A 228 16.25 29.68 -42.20
C VAL A 228 16.23 28.52 -43.21
N ASP A 229 15.47 28.82 -44.26
CA ASP A 229 15.22 28.14 -45.53
C ASP A 229 16.48 27.83 -46.34
N SER A 230 16.42 26.82 -47.25
CA SER A 230 16.84 26.97 -48.66
C SER A 230 16.61 25.68 -49.47
N GLU A 231 15.70 25.79 -50.43
CA GLU A 231 15.76 25.34 -51.84
C GLU A 231 16.53 24.06 -52.27
N ALA A 232 15.73 23.16 -52.89
CA ALA A 232 15.84 22.65 -54.26
C ALA A 232 17.19 22.21 -54.90
N SER A 233 17.10 21.01 -55.52
CA SER A 233 17.97 20.32 -56.52
C SER A 233 18.49 19.01 -55.92
N GLU A 234 18.39 17.84 -56.53
CA GLU A 234 18.63 17.45 -57.92
C GLU A 234 18.14 15.98 -58.03
N SER A 235 17.14 15.64 -58.84
CA SER A 235 17.31 15.12 -60.20
C SER A 235 18.26 13.90 -60.35
N ALA A 236 17.68 12.83 -60.90
CA ALA A 236 18.30 11.79 -61.75
C ALA A 236 18.94 10.54 -61.10
N ARG A 237 18.20 9.42 -61.22
CA ARG A 237 18.58 8.12 -61.82
C ARG A 237 17.43 7.14 -61.53
N GLU A 238 16.34 7.19 -62.28
CA GLU A 238 16.15 6.59 -63.61
C GLU A 238 16.59 5.12 -63.74
N SER A 239 15.56 4.29 -63.89
CA SER A 239 15.41 3.20 -64.86
C SER A 239 15.82 1.76 -64.53
N ALA A 240 14.80 0.92 -64.80
CA ALA A 240 14.83 -0.42 -65.38
C ALA A 240 14.93 -1.62 -64.41
N LEU A 241 14.16 -2.70 -64.52
CA LEU A 241 12.99 -3.14 -65.30
C LEU A 241 12.85 -4.64 -64.98
N VAL A 242 11.63 -5.17 -65.16
CA VAL A 242 11.31 -6.54 -65.57
C VAL A 242 11.24 -7.65 -64.51
N SER A 243 9.99 -8.09 -64.37
CA SER A 243 9.47 -9.37 -63.94
C SER A 243 10.29 -10.61 -64.33
N ALA A 244 10.29 -11.60 -63.42
CA ALA A 244 10.11 -13.01 -63.74
C ALA A 244 9.33 -13.67 -62.59
#